data_AF-A0A4Q6BET8-F1
#
_entry.id   AF-A0A4Q6BET8-F1
#
_cell.length_a   1.000
_cell.length_b   1.000
_cell.length_c   1.000
_cell.angle_alpha   90.00
_cell.angle_beta   90.00
_cell.angle_gamma   90.00
#
_symmetry.space_group_name_H-M   'P 1'
#
loop_
_entity.id
_entity.type
_entity.pdbx_description
1 polymer ?
#
loop_
_entity_poly.entity_id
_entity_poly.type
_entity_poly.pdbx_seq_one_letter_code
_entity_poly.pdbx_strand_id
1 'polypeptide(L)'
;MRVLVAGGTGLVGAELLAQLAAEPSGSVEVVHLARRAVEATPPVSVRVVDFAALDAVEVGAAEVGFCALGTTIAKAGSQAAFVQVDRDAVLAYAKLCQRAGAHTFVLVSSLGADPKSRVFYNRIKGDVEAELAKLGFQHLVIVRPSVLDSTRITTMAT
;
A
#
# COMPACT_ATOMS: atom_id res chain seq x y z
N MET A 1 16.20 8.54 4.13
CA MET A 1 14.76 8.34 4.34
C MET A 1 14.43 6.86 4.31
N ARG A 2 13.64 6.32 5.24
CA ARG A 2 13.23 4.91 5.21
C ARG A 2 11.73 4.72 4.97
N VAL A 3 11.39 3.94 3.93
CA VAL A 3 10.04 3.77 3.41
C VAL A 3 9.60 2.31 3.49
N LEU A 4 8.46 2.06 4.13
CA LEU A 4 7.75 0.79 4.04
C LEU A 4 6.79 0.85 2.86
N VAL A 5 6.76 -0.19 2.02
CA VAL A 5 5.82 -0.29 0.90
C VAL A 5 5.03 -1.58 0.98
N ALA A 6 3.71 -1.50 0.87
CA ALA A 6 2.82 -2.63 0.66
C ALA A 6 2.10 -2.50 -0.69
N GLY A 7 1.92 -3.61 -1.40
CA GLY A 7 1.31 -3.61 -2.74
C GLY A 7 2.28 -3.32 -3.89
N GLY A 8 3.58 -3.50 -3.67
CA GLY A 8 4.64 -3.26 -4.67
C GLY A 8 4.59 -4.14 -5.92
N THR A 9 3.76 -5.20 -5.94
CA THR A 9 3.54 -6.03 -7.13
C THR A 9 2.33 -5.58 -7.96
N GLY A 10 1.61 -4.54 -7.52
CA GLY A 10 0.52 -3.92 -8.28
C GLY A 10 1.03 -2.77 -9.15
N LEU A 11 0.18 -2.26 -10.04
CA LEU A 11 0.56 -1.21 -11.01
C LEU A 11 1.21 0.01 -10.34
N VAL A 12 0.54 0.61 -9.34
CA VAL A 12 1.05 1.80 -8.64
C VAL A 12 2.27 1.47 -7.79
N GLY A 13 2.24 0.35 -7.07
CA GLY A 13 3.32 -0.03 -6.17
C GLY A 13 4.62 -0.37 -6.92
N ALA A 14 4.53 -1.00 -8.09
CA ALA A 14 5.69 -1.32 -8.91
C ALA A 14 6.36 -0.05 -9.44
N GLU A 15 5.58 0.90 -9.93
CA GLU A 15 6.08 2.20 -10.39
C GLU A 15 6.69 3.00 -9.24
N LEU A 16 6.06 3.01 -8.07
CA LEU A 16 6.64 3.62 -6.87
C LEU A 16 8.00 2.99 -6.52
N LEU A 17 8.09 1.67 -6.49
CA LEU A 17 9.36 0.98 -6.18
C LEU A 17 10.44 1.33 -7.21
N ALA A 18 10.09 1.43 -8.49
CA ALA A 18 11.02 1.85 -9.54
C ALA A 18 11.52 3.28 -9.32
N GLN A 19 10.63 4.22 -8.99
CA GLN A 19 11.01 5.61 -8.68
C GLN A 19 11.90 5.70 -7.44
N LEU A 20 11.53 5.01 -6.34
CA LEU A 20 12.34 4.98 -5.13
C LEU A 20 13.72 4.33 -5.35
N ALA A 21 13.82 3.36 -6.27
CA ALA A 21 15.08 2.72 -6.61
C ALA A 21 15.99 3.60 -7.50
N ALA A 22 15.40 4.57 -8.21
CA ALA A 22 16.13 5.52 -9.05
C ALA A 22 16.66 6.73 -8.27
N GLU A 23 16.26 6.90 -7.01
CA GLU A 23 16.79 7.95 -6.13
C GLU A 23 18.31 7.81 -5.92
N PRO A 24 19.03 8.92 -5.65
CA PRO A 24 20.47 8.87 -5.44
C PRO A 24 20.84 7.89 -4.32
N SER A 25 21.89 7.09 -4.54
CA SER A 25 22.33 6.04 -3.62
C SER A 25 22.49 6.58 -2.19
N GLY A 26 21.94 5.84 -1.22
CA GLY A 26 21.95 6.22 0.19
C GLY A 26 20.86 7.22 0.63
N SER A 27 20.09 7.80 -0.32
CA SER A 27 19.02 8.75 0.02
C SER A 27 17.78 8.06 0.58
N VAL A 28 17.48 6.85 0.07
CA VAL A 28 16.29 6.07 0.44
C VAL A 28 16.67 4.63 0.76
N GLU A 29 16.07 4.06 1.80
CA GLU A 29 16.02 2.63 2.08
C GLU A 29 14.56 2.17 1.98
N VAL A 30 14.30 1.07 1.26
CA VAL A 30 12.93 0.59 1.05
C VAL A 30 12.77 -0.83 1.58
N VAL A 31 11.71 -1.05 2.35
CA VAL A 31 11.25 -2.38 2.75
C VAL A 31 9.89 -2.65 2.10
N HIS A 32 9.88 -3.49 1.08
CA HIS A 32 8.67 -3.96 0.43
C HIS A 32 8.10 -5.17 1.19
N LEU A 33 6.96 -4.98 1.83
CA LEU A 33 6.19 -6.06 2.44
C LEU A 33 5.34 -6.75 1.35
N ALA A 34 5.63 -8.02 1.10
CA ALA A 34 4.99 -8.81 0.06
C ALA A 34 4.40 -10.11 0.63
N ARG A 35 3.35 -10.64 0.00
CA ARG A 35 2.74 -11.93 0.40
C ARG A 35 3.56 -13.16 -0.03
N ARG A 36 4.52 -12.97 -0.94
CA ARG A 36 5.37 -14.02 -1.50
C ARG A 36 6.73 -13.42 -1.84
N ALA A 37 7.73 -14.27 -2.04
CA ALA A 37 9.02 -13.83 -2.55
C ALA A 37 8.86 -13.12 -3.90
N VAL A 38 9.58 -12.01 -4.05
CA VAL A 38 9.65 -11.20 -5.27
C VAL A 38 11.10 -10.74 -5.39
N GLU A 39 11.60 -10.65 -6.61
CA GLU A 39 12.92 -10.07 -6.86
C GLU A 39 12.93 -8.59 -6.47
N ALA A 40 14.04 -8.15 -5.89
CA ALA A 40 14.29 -6.76 -5.60
C ALA A 40 15.79 -6.48 -5.70
N THR A 41 16.11 -5.27 -6.11
CA THR A 41 17.47 -4.76 -6.14
C THR A 41 17.60 -3.61 -5.15
N PRO A 42 18.77 -3.43 -4.50
CA PRO A 42 19.03 -2.27 -3.67
C PRO A 42 18.65 -0.96 -4.41
N PRO A 43 18.04 0.01 -3.73
CA PRO A 43 17.82 0.10 -2.28
C PRO A 43 16.59 -0.66 -1.74
N VAL A 44 15.91 -1.47 -2.57
CA VAL A 44 14.72 -2.22 -2.17
C VAL A 44 15.10 -3.58 -1.58
N SER A 45 14.60 -3.84 -0.37
CA SER A 45 14.60 -5.15 0.25
C SER A 45 13.17 -5.69 0.33
N VAL A 46 12.99 -7.01 0.27
CA VAL A 46 11.68 -7.66 0.38
C VAL A 46 11.56 -8.38 1.71
N ARG A 47 10.45 -8.12 2.41
CA ARG A 47 10.02 -8.92 3.55
C ARG A 47 8.74 -9.66 3.20
N VAL A 48 8.81 -10.98 3.18
CA VAL A 48 7.62 -11.82 3.01
C VAL A 48 6.83 -11.83 4.32
N VAL A 49 5.54 -11.49 4.25
CA VAL A 49 4.64 -11.38 5.40
C VAL A 49 3.28 -11.98 5.09
N ASP A 50 2.59 -12.42 6.14
CA ASP A 50 1.14 -12.58 6.11
C ASP A 50 0.47 -11.30 6.61
N PHE A 51 -0.30 -10.64 5.74
CA PHE A 51 -0.99 -9.40 6.10
C PHE A 51 -2.12 -9.60 7.13
N ALA A 52 -2.58 -10.84 7.33
CA ALA A 52 -3.50 -11.18 8.41
C ALA A 52 -2.81 -11.28 9.78
N ALA A 53 -1.47 -11.33 9.82
CA ALA A 53 -0.69 -11.58 11.03
C ALA A 53 0.54 -10.64 11.15
N LEU A 54 0.30 -9.33 11.11
CA LEU A 54 1.37 -8.33 11.15
C LEU A 54 1.83 -7.91 12.55
N ASP A 55 1.15 -8.32 13.62
CA ASP A 55 1.41 -7.78 14.97
C ASP A 55 2.81 -8.10 15.50
N ALA A 56 3.34 -9.28 15.20
CA ALA A 56 4.68 -9.71 15.59
C ALA A 56 5.76 -9.40 14.53
N VAL A 57 5.40 -8.78 13.41
CA VAL A 57 6.35 -8.51 12.33
C VAL A 57 7.16 -7.26 12.66
N GLU A 58 8.47 -7.42 12.79
CA GLU A 58 9.41 -6.32 12.95
C GLU A 58 10.04 -5.91 11.61
N VAL A 59 9.92 -4.63 11.29
CA VAL A 59 10.45 -4.03 10.07
C VAL A 59 11.53 -2.98 10.32
N GLY A 60 11.89 -2.70 11.57
CA GLY A 60 12.79 -1.60 11.96
C GLY A 60 12.14 -0.22 11.82
N ALA A 61 12.82 0.83 12.30
CA ALA A 61 12.29 2.20 12.28
C ALA A 61 12.08 2.72 10.85
N ALA A 62 10.95 3.37 10.56
CA ALA A 62 10.65 3.94 9.25
C ALA A 62 9.97 5.29 9.39
N GLU A 63 10.09 6.14 8.37
CA GLU A 63 9.54 7.49 8.36
C GLU A 63 8.20 7.54 7.63
N VAL A 64 8.09 6.73 6.57
CA VAL A 64 6.95 6.72 5.65
C VAL A 64 6.40 5.30 5.48
N GLY A 65 5.09 5.14 5.59
CA GLY A 65 4.37 3.95 5.14
C GLY A 65 3.57 4.24 3.87
N PHE A 66 3.86 3.56 2.77
CA PHE A 66 3.08 3.66 1.52
C PHE A 66 2.27 2.38 1.29
N CYS A 67 0.96 2.53 1.14
CA CYS A 67 0.03 1.44 0.94
C CYS A 67 -0.64 1.52 -0.44
N ALA A 68 -0.17 0.69 -1.36
CA ALA A 68 -0.77 0.43 -2.66
C ALA A 68 -1.54 -0.91 -2.69
N LEU A 69 -1.92 -1.45 -1.52
CA LEU A 69 -2.78 -2.62 -1.45
C LEU A 69 -4.17 -2.27 -1.99
N GLY A 70 -4.70 -3.17 -2.80
CA GLY A 70 -6.06 -3.09 -3.30
C GLY A 70 -6.33 -4.21 -4.28
N THR A 71 -7.57 -4.63 -4.35
CA THR A 71 -8.07 -5.55 -5.35
C THR A 71 -9.38 -5.04 -5.92
N THR A 72 -9.91 -5.73 -6.92
CA THR A 72 -11.31 -5.55 -7.34
C THR A 72 -12.14 -6.67 -6.75
N ILE A 73 -13.45 -6.47 -6.61
CA ILE A 73 -14.35 -7.55 -6.16
C ILE A 73 -14.23 -8.76 -7.11
N ALA A 74 -14.14 -8.51 -8.42
CA ALA A 74 -13.95 -9.55 -9.42
C ALA A 74 -12.66 -10.36 -9.21
N LYS A 75 -11.53 -9.68 -8.94
CA LYS A 75 -10.25 -10.35 -8.66
C LYS A 75 -10.21 -11.03 -7.29
N ALA A 76 -10.92 -10.48 -6.30
CA ALA A 76 -11.06 -11.07 -4.97
C ALA A 76 -11.95 -12.31 -4.96
N GLY A 77 -12.90 -12.41 -5.90
CA GLY A 77 -13.88 -13.48 -6.02
C GLY A 77 -15.06 -13.36 -5.04
N SER A 78 -14.97 -12.53 -4.00
CA SER A 78 -16.08 -12.27 -3.07
C SER A 78 -15.94 -10.92 -2.35
N GLN A 79 -17.03 -10.44 -1.77
CA GLN A 79 -17.03 -9.25 -0.90
C GLN A 79 -16.20 -9.47 0.38
N ALA A 80 -16.24 -10.67 0.96
CA ALA A 80 -15.46 -10.99 2.16
C ALA A 80 -13.95 -10.96 1.87
N ALA A 81 -13.53 -11.59 0.77
CA ALA A 81 -12.13 -11.54 0.33
C ALA A 81 -11.68 -10.11 -0.04
N PHE A 82 -12.58 -9.31 -0.61
CA PHE A 82 -12.31 -7.89 -0.86
C PHE A 82 -12.07 -7.14 0.46
N VAL A 83 -12.90 -7.35 1.48
CA VAL A 83 -12.74 -6.70 2.80
C VAL A 83 -11.41 -7.09 3.46
N GLN A 84 -11.02 -8.36 3.38
CA GLN A 84 -9.73 -8.83 3.91
C GLN A 84 -8.54 -8.07 3.31
N VAL A 85 -8.58 -7.80 2.00
CA VAL A 85 -7.48 -7.12 1.30
C VAL A 85 -7.57 -5.60 1.42
N ASP A 86 -8.71 -5.01 1.08
CA ASP A 86 -8.86 -3.56 0.93
C ASP A 86 -9.13 -2.83 2.25
N ARG A 87 -9.52 -3.56 3.31
CA ARG A 87 -9.71 -3.01 4.66
C ARG A 87 -8.75 -3.62 5.67
N ASP A 88 -8.89 -4.91 5.94
CA ASP A 88 -8.25 -5.52 7.11
C ASP A 88 -6.72 -5.49 6.97
N ALA A 89 -6.19 -5.90 5.81
CA ALA A 89 -4.75 -5.83 5.51
C ALA A 89 -4.21 -4.39 5.48
N VAL A 90 -4.98 -3.43 4.96
CA VAL A 90 -4.58 -2.01 4.91
C VAL A 90 -4.44 -1.45 6.32
N LEU A 91 -5.41 -1.71 7.19
CA LEU A 91 -5.39 -1.21 8.57
C LEU A 91 -4.33 -1.91 9.42
N ALA A 92 -4.13 -3.22 9.24
CA ALA A 92 -3.05 -3.95 9.88
C ALA A 92 -1.68 -3.38 9.47
N TYR A 93 -1.51 -3.10 8.18
CA TYR A 93 -0.28 -2.49 7.66
C TYR A 93 -0.05 -1.07 8.19
N ALA A 94 -1.10 -0.25 8.27
CA ALA A 94 -1.01 1.08 8.86
C ALA A 94 -0.55 1.03 10.33
N LYS A 95 -1.13 0.12 11.13
CA LYS A 95 -0.71 -0.09 12.53
C LYS A 95 0.75 -0.55 12.63
N LEU A 96 1.19 -1.46 11.75
CA LEU A 96 2.60 -1.84 11.66
C LEU A 96 3.50 -0.63 11.36
N CYS A 97 3.11 0.24 10.43
CA CYS A 97 3.86 1.45 10.11
C CYS A 97 3.96 2.39 11.33
N GLN A 98 2.88 2.55 12.11
CA GLN A 98 2.92 3.34 13.34
C GLN A 98 3.88 2.76 14.38
N ARG A 99 3.84 1.45 14.59
CA ARG A 99 4.79 0.78 15.51
C ARG A 99 6.24 0.93 15.04
N ALA A 100 6.46 1.02 13.72
CA ALA A 100 7.75 1.32 13.12
C ALA A 100 8.16 2.82 13.23
N GLY A 101 7.33 3.69 13.82
CA GLY A 101 7.63 5.12 13.96
C GLY A 101 7.31 5.97 12.74
N ALA A 102 6.58 5.43 11.74
CA ALA A 102 6.21 6.20 10.57
C ALA A 102 5.28 7.36 10.96
N HIS A 103 5.70 8.58 10.64
CA HIS A 103 4.92 9.79 10.88
C HIS A 103 4.08 10.17 9.67
N THR A 104 4.46 9.70 8.47
CA THR A 104 3.70 9.86 7.23
C THR A 104 3.12 8.53 6.77
N PHE A 105 1.82 8.50 6.46
CA PHE A 105 1.17 7.35 5.82
C PHE A 105 0.44 7.77 4.56
N VAL A 106 0.73 7.07 3.46
CA VAL A 106 0.13 7.31 2.14
C VAL A 106 -0.74 6.11 1.78
N LEU A 107 -2.02 6.35 1.51
CA LEU A 107 -2.95 5.34 1.00
C LEU A 107 -3.31 5.65 -0.45
N VAL A 108 -3.17 4.64 -1.33
CA VAL A 108 -3.83 4.63 -2.64
C VAL A 108 -5.26 4.10 -2.46
N SER A 109 -6.21 5.02 -2.38
CA SER A 109 -7.65 4.74 -2.27
C SER A 109 -8.30 4.73 -3.67
N SER A 110 -9.52 5.24 -3.82
CA SER A 110 -10.17 5.43 -5.12
C SER A 110 -11.04 6.67 -5.14
N LEU A 111 -11.29 7.16 -6.36
CA LEU A 111 -12.35 8.13 -6.61
C LEU A 111 -13.69 7.56 -6.13
N GLY A 112 -14.47 8.41 -5.45
CA GLY A 112 -15.79 8.05 -4.93
C GLY A 112 -15.82 7.30 -3.60
N ALA A 113 -14.66 7.09 -2.95
CA ALA A 113 -14.59 6.57 -1.59
C ALA A 113 -15.41 7.42 -0.61
N ASP A 114 -16.42 6.81 0.01
CA ASP A 114 -17.37 7.47 0.90
C ASP A 114 -18.03 6.42 1.83
N PRO A 115 -17.85 6.51 3.17
CA PRO A 115 -18.51 5.63 4.14
C PRO A 115 -20.04 5.55 4.01
N LYS A 116 -20.67 6.58 3.43
CA LYS A 116 -22.12 6.66 3.24
C LYS A 116 -22.58 6.12 1.89
N SER A 117 -21.66 5.64 1.03
CA SER A 117 -22.00 5.15 -0.29
C SER A 117 -22.86 3.89 -0.25
N ARG A 118 -23.84 3.82 -1.15
CA ARG A 118 -24.61 2.59 -1.40
C ARG A 118 -23.78 1.55 -2.15
N VAL A 119 -22.78 1.98 -2.91
CA VAL A 119 -21.87 1.09 -3.65
C VAL A 119 -20.88 0.47 -2.66
N PHE A 120 -20.90 -0.86 -2.55
CA PHE A 120 -20.08 -1.61 -1.59
C PHE A 120 -18.59 -1.25 -1.66
N TYR A 121 -18.02 -1.23 -2.86
CA TYR A 121 -16.61 -0.89 -3.09
C TYR A 121 -16.24 0.50 -2.51
N ASN A 122 -17.02 1.53 -2.87
CA ASN A 122 -16.82 2.90 -2.41
C ASN A 122 -17.00 3.03 -0.89
N ARG A 123 -17.96 2.30 -0.32
CA ARG A 123 -18.22 2.29 1.12
C ARG A 123 -17.01 1.76 1.89
N ILE A 124 -16.51 0.58 1.52
CA ILE A 124 -15.35 -0.01 2.19
C ILE A 124 -14.12 0.89 2.06
N LYS A 125 -13.85 1.46 0.87
CA LYS A 125 -12.75 2.42 0.70
C LYS A 125 -12.91 3.65 1.60
N GLY A 126 -14.13 4.19 1.69
CA GLY A 126 -14.44 5.30 2.57
C GLY A 126 -14.28 4.97 4.06
N ASP A 127 -14.75 3.80 4.48
CA ASP A 127 -14.62 3.32 5.87
C ASP A 127 -13.14 3.23 6.27
N VAL A 128 -12.30 2.69 5.39
CA VAL A 128 -10.84 2.61 5.61
C VAL A 128 -10.21 3.98 5.77
N GLU A 129 -10.55 4.94 4.90
CA GLU A 129 -10.05 6.31 5.02
C GLU A 129 -10.47 6.95 6.36
N ALA A 130 -11.72 6.75 6.77
CA ALA A 130 -12.24 7.26 8.04
C ALA A 130 -11.57 6.60 9.26
N GLU A 131 -11.18 5.33 9.16
CA GLU A 131 -10.44 4.64 10.21
C GLU A 131 -8.97 5.07 10.27
N LEU A 132 -8.30 5.21 9.12
CA LEU A 132 -6.92 5.72 9.06
C LEU A 132 -6.81 7.13 9.65
N ALA A 133 -7.80 7.99 9.42
CA ALA A 133 -7.85 9.34 9.98
C ALA A 133 -7.85 9.34 11.52
N LYS A 134 -8.28 8.26 12.17
CA LYS A 134 -8.31 8.12 13.63
C LYS A 134 -6.99 7.58 14.21
N LEU A 135 -6.09 7.06 13.37
CA LEU A 135 -4.83 6.48 13.84
C LEU A 135 -3.83 7.56 14.29
N GLY A 136 -3.97 8.81 13.84
CA GLY A 136 -3.14 9.92 14.34
C GLY A 136 -1.73 9.98 13.76
N PHE A 137 -1.55 9.60 12.49
CA PHE A 137 -0.34 9.97 11.74
C PHE A 137 -0.18 11.50 11.70
N GLN A 138 1.05 12.00 11.77
CA GLN A 138 1.33 13.43 11.60
C GLN A 138 0.89 13.90 10.20
N HIS A 139 1.13 13.05 9.19
CA HIS A 139 0.68 13.26 7.84
C HIS A 139 -0.03 12.01 7.32
N LEU A 140 -1.33 12.13 7.07
CA LEU A 140 -2.11 11.14 6.35
C LEU A 140 -2.40 11.67 4.95
N VAL A 141 -1.87 11.01 3.92
CA VAL A 141 -2.08 11.35 2.51
C VAL A 141 -2.98 10.29 1.88
N ILE A 142 -4.15 10.70 1.41
CA ILE A 142 -5.10 9.81 0.75
C ILE A 142 -5.17 10.22 -0.72
N VAL A 143 -4.64 9.36 -1.59
CA VAL A 143 -4.69 9.55 -3.04
C VAL A 143 -5.92 8.82 -3.57
N ARG A 144 -6.81 9.53 -4.27
CA ARG A 144 -8.05 8.98 -4.83
C ARG A 144 -8.01 8.99 -6.36
N PRO A 145 -7.25 8.06 -6.99
CA PRO A 145 -7.20 7.99 -8.44
C PRO A 145 -8.56 7.58 -9.02
N SER A 146 -8.80 7.97 -10.29
CA SER A 146 -9.90 7.46 -11.08
C SER A 146 -9.57 6.04 -11.60
N VAL A 147 -9.71 5.80 -12.90
CA VAL A 147 -9.30 4.54 -13.52
C VAL A 147 -7.80 4.60 -13.81
N LEU A 148 -7.09 3.57 -13.34
CA LEU A 148 -5.69 3.36 -13.69
C LEU A 148 -5.64 2.40 -14.87
N ASP A 149 -5.15 2.89 -16.01
CA ASP A 149 -4.96 2.09 -17.20
C ASP A 149 -3.58 1.43 -17.16
N SER A 150 -3.54 0.09 -17.28
CA SER A 150 -2.30 -0.69 -17.33
C SER A 150 -1.66 -0.72 -18.72
N THR A 151 -2.27 -0.10 -19.74
CA THR A 151 -1.81 -0.16 -21.14
C THR A 151 -0.51 0.64 -21.39
N ARG A 152 0.03 1.32 -20.37
CA ARG A 152 1.40 1.85 -20.39
C ARG A 152 2.33 0.93 -19.61
N ILE A 153 2.89 -0.08 -20.30
CA ILE A 153 4.29 -0.57 -20.26
C ILE A 153 4.33 -1.70 -21.32
N THR A 154 4.38 -1.33 -22.59
CA THR A 154 5.03 -2.15 -23.61
C THR A 154 6.11 -1.24 -24.18
N THR A 155 7.33 -1.35 -23.64
CA THR A 155 8.50 -0.75 -24.25
C THR A 155 8.60 -1.34 -25.66
N MET A 156 8.45 -0.51 -26.69
CA MET A 156 8.90 -0.91 -28.02
C MET A 156 10.40 -1.14 -27.90
N ALA A 157 10.80 -2.41 -27.98
CA ALA A 157 12.19 -2.77 -28.21
C ALA A 157 12.62 -2.10 -29.52
N THR A 158 13.55 -1.15 -29.43
CA THR A 158 14.38 -0.71 -30.56
C THR A 158 15.49 -1.71 -30.78
#